data_AF-A0A6B3EXH3-F1
#
_entry.id   AF-A0A6B3EXH3-F1
#
_cell.length_a   1.000
_cell.length_b   1.000
_cell.length_c   1.000
_cell.angle_alpha   90.00
_cell.angle_beta   90.00
_cell.angle_gamma   90.00
#
_symmetry.space_group_name_H-M   'P 1'
#
loop_
_entity.id
_entity.type
_entity.pdbx_description
1 polymer ?
#
loop_
_entity_poly.entity_id
_entity_poly.type
_entity_poly.pdbx_seq_one_letter_code
_entity_poly.pdbx_strand_id
1 'polypeptide(L)' 'YPATAKLESWKIAKAVDAVLPSANEALDPLPGSLREGRGLLPLPEALVKIHRPQSKAEVEAARDRLKWDEAFVL' A
#
# COMPACT_ATOMS: atom_id res chain seq x y z
N TYR A 1 5.45 -12.59 0.00
CA TYR A 1 4.57 -13.09 -1.07
C TYR A 1 4.53 -14.60 -1.06
N PRO A 2 3.38 -15.22 -0.77
CA PRO A 2 3.26 -16.66 -0.91
C PRO A 2 3.46 -17.07 -2.37
N ALA A 3 4.30 -18.08 -2.62
CA ALA A 3 4.46 -18.66 -3.95
C ALA A 3 3.15 -19.35 -4.35
N THR A 4 2.78 -19.25 -5.63
CA THR A 4 1.73 -20.09 -6.22
C THR A 4 2.40 -21.12 -7.13
N ALA A 5 1.73 -22.25 -7.41
CA ALA A 5 2.33 -23.41 -8.10
C ALA A 5 2.95 -23.14 -9.50
N LYS A 6 2.82 -21.92 -10.05
CA LYS A 6 3.40 -21.49 -11.33
C LYS A 6 4.29 -20.25 -11.21
N LEU A 7 4.40 -19.64 -10.02
CA LEU A 7 5.11 -18.38 -9.84
C LEU A 7 5.86 -18.35 -8.50
N GLU A 8 7.19 -18.40 -8.63
CA GLU A 8 8.12 -18.27 -7.53
C GLU A 8 7.98 -16.91 -6.84
N SER A 9 8.06 -16.87 -5.50
CA SER A 9 7.94 -15.65 -4.69
C SER A 9 8.91 -14.53 -5.12
N TRP A 10 10.10 -14.86 -5.63
CA TRP A 10 11.08 -13.88 -6.09
C TRP A 10 10.66 -13.20 -7.41
N LYS A 11 9.93 -13.89 -8.29
CA LYS A 11 9.38 -13.30 -9.51
C LYS A 11 8.29 -12.29 -9.16
N ILE A 12 7.46 -12.59 -8.16
CA ILE A 12 6.44 -11.67 -7.63
C ILE A 12 7.13 -10.43 -7.05
N ALA A 13 8.15 -10.62 -6.21
CA ALA A 13 8.90 -9.51 -5.62
C ALA A 13 9.51 -8.59 -6.70
N LYS A 14 10.13 -9.17 -7.74
CA LYS A 14 10.73 -8.39 -8.84
C LYS A 14 9.69 -7.60 -9.64
N ALA A 15 8.51 -8.17 -9.87
CA ALA A 15 7.43 -7.47 -10.54
C ALA A 15 6.90 -6.30 -9.70
N VAL A 16 6.74 -6.51 -8.39
CA VAL A 16 6.38 -5.43 -7.45
C VAL A 16 7.44 -4.35 -7.45
N ASP A 17 8.72 -4.70 -7.39
CA ASP A 17 9.81 -3.72 -7.39
C ASP A 17 9.88 -2.85 -8.65
N ALA A 18 9.50 -3.41 -9.79
CA ALA A 18 9.48 -2.67 -11.05
C ALA A 18 8.38 -1.60 -11.09
N VAL A 19 7.27 -1.81 -10.37
CA VAL A 19 6.08 -0.94 -10.41
C VAL A 19 5.96 -0.08 -9.16
N LEU A 20 6.49 -0.51 -8.01
CA LEU A 20 6.37 0.22 -6.74
C LEU A 20 6.81 1.69 -6.82
N PRO A 21 7.84 2.08 -7.58
CA PRO A 21 8.20 3.50 -7.73
C PRO A 21 7.07 4.37 -8.32
N SER A 22 6.20 3.82 -9.18
CA SER A 22 5.07 4.57 -9.75
C SER A 22 3.92 4.77 -8.75
N ALA A 23 3.96 4.13 -7.57
CA ALA A 23 2.98 4.38 -6.52
C ALA A 23 3.00 5.84 -6.03
N ASN A 24 4.11 6.57 -6.22
CA ASN A 24 4.21 8.00 -5.90
C ASN A 24 3.27 8.87 -6.74
N GLU A 25 2.80 8.38 -7.88
CA GLU A 25 1.86 9.08 -8.77
C GLU A 25 0.39 8.76 -8.42
N ALA A 26 0.15 7.87 -7.45
CA ALA A 26 -1.20 7.48 -7.07
C ALA A 26 -1.96 8.65 -6.42
N LEU A 27 -3.10 8.98 -7.00
CA LEU A 27 -4.01 9.99 -6.45
C LEU A 27 -4.74 9.40 -5.24
N ASP A 28 -4.68 10.13 -4.12
CA ASP A 28 -5.37 9.71 -2.90
C ASP A 28 -6.89 9.94 -3.06
N PRO A 29 -7.73 8.88 -2.98
CA PRO A 29 -9.18 9.02 -3.12
C PRO A 29 -9.81 9.64 -1.88
N LEU A 30 -9.13 9.65 -0.73
CA LEU A 30 -9.66 10.25 0.48
C LEU A 30 -9.51 11.77 0.45
N PRO A 31 -10.56 12.52 0.81
CA PRO A 31 -10.43 13.95 1.08
C PRO A 31 -9.36 14.21 2.14
N GLY A 32 -8.50 15.22 1.92
CA GLY A 32 -7.38 15.53 2.83
C GLY A 32 -7.82 15.73 4.28
N SER A 33 -8.97 16.39 4.50
CA SER A 33 -9.55 16.61 5.84
C SER A 33 -9.93 15.31 6.55
N LEU A 34 -10.42 14.29 5.82
CA LEU A 34 -10.78 12.99 6.39
C LEU A 34 -9.51 12.19 6.74
N ARG A 35 -8.51 12.22 5.87
CA ARG A 35 -7.22 11.56 6.08
C ARG A 35 -6.51 12.16 7.31
N GLU A 36 -6.40 13.49 7.38
CA GLU A 36 -5.74 14.20 8.46
C GLU A 36 -6.49 14.07 9.79
N GLY A 37 -7.82 14.19 9.78
CA GLY A 37 -8.65 14.05 10.99
C GLY A 37 -8.57 12.66 11.63
N ARG A 38 -8.08 11.66 10.91
CA ARG A 38 -7.89 10.28 11.39
C ARG A 38 -6.43 9.86 11.50
N GLY A 39 -5.48 10.75 11.19
CA GLY A 39 -4.05 10.45 11.22
C GLY A 39 -3.64 9.35 10.23
N LEU A 40 -4.34 9.23 9.10
CA LEU A 40 -4.10 8.18 8.12
C LEU A 40 -2.94 8.55 7.17
N LEU A 41 -2.20 7.53 6.75
CA LEU A 41 -1.10 7.70 5.79
C LEU A 41 -1.62 8.16 4.41
N PRO A 42 -0.85 8.98 3.67
CA PRO A 42 -1.07 9.18 2.24
C PRO A 42 -1.06 7.84 1.48
N LEU A 43 -1.89 7.71 0.45
CA LEU A 43 -1.99 6.48 -0.35
C LEU A 43 -0.62 5.97 -0.88
N PRO A 44 0.23 6.80 -1.53
CA PRO A 44 1.54 6.35 -1.98
C PRO A 44 2.39 5.74 -0.87
N GLU A 45 2.37 6.34 0.31
CA GLU A 45 3.15 5.89 1.45
C GLU A 45 2.62 4.56 2.02
N ALA A 46 1.30 4.40 2.06
CA ALA A 46 0.67 3.14 2.47
C ALA A 46 1.01 1.99 1.50
N LEU A 47 1.03 2.25 0.18
CA LEU A 47 1.43 1.28 -0.85
C LEU A 47 2.90 0.87 -0.70
N VAL A 48 3.79 1.82 -0.41
CA VAL A 48 5.20 1.47 -0.14
C VAL A 48 5.33 0.66 1.15
N LYS A 49 4.68 1.09 2.24
CA LYS A 49 4.81 0.44 3.56
C LYS A 49 4.20 -0.96 3.62
N ILE A 50 3.16 -1.26 2.84
CA ILE A 50 2.59 -2.62 2.79
C ILE A 50 3.53 -3.60 2.06
N HIS A 51 4.33 -3.11 1.10
CA HIS A 51 5.21 -3.93 0.26
C HIS A 51 6.67 -3.96 0.73
N ARG A 52 7.17 -2.85 1.30
CA ARG A 52 8.55 -2.64 1.78
C ARG A 52 8.59 -2.04 3.19
N PRO A 53 7.96 -2.67 4.21
CA PRO A 53 7.99 -2.18 5.58
C PRO A 53 9.39 -2.31 6.20
N GLN A 54 9.79 -1.31 6.96
CA GLN A 54 10.95 -1.33 7.87
C GLN A 54 10.56 -1.83 9.26
N SER A 55 9.27 -1.82 9.61
CA SER A 55 8.77 -2.37 10.88
C SER A 55 7.36 -2.95 10.77
N LYS A 56 6.97 -3.77 11.76
CA LYS A 56 5.58 -4.28 11.85
C LYS A 56 4.56 -3.15 12.03
N ALA A 57 4.92 -2.07 12.72
CA ALA A 57 4.04 -0.94 12.92
C ALA A 57 3.66 -0.25 11.59
N GLU A 58 4.58 -0.21 10.63
CA GLU A 58 4.29 0.32 9.30
C GLU A 58 3.32 -0.54 8.51
N VAL A 59 3.41 -1.86 8.66
CA VAL A 59 2.45 -2.81 8.05
C VAL A 59 1.05 -2.57 8.59
N GLU A 60 0.91 -2.44 9.91
CA GLU A 60 -0.39 -2.18 10.53
C GLU A 60 -0.96 -0.82 10.12
N ALA A 61 -0.15 0.24 10.13
CA ALA A 61 -0.58 1.56 9.68
C ALA A 61 -1.00 1.58 8.19
N ALA A 62 -0.26 0.89 7.32
CA ALA A 62 -0.62 0.76 5.91
C ALA A 62 -1.92 -0.04 5.73
N ARG A 63 -2.09 -1.16 6.45
CA ARG A 63 -3.34 -1.94 6.43
C ARG A 63 -4.52 -1.11 6.89
N ASP A 64 -4.38 -0.37 7.97
CA ASP A 64 -5.46 0.46 8.51
C ASP A 64 -5.87 1.55 7.54
N ARG A 65 -4.92 2.19 6.84
CA ARG A 65 -5.24 3.13 5.75
C ARG A 65 -5.92 2.44 4.57
N LEU A 66 -5.39 1.33 4.06
CA LEU A 66 -5.87 0.70 2.82
C LEU A 66 -7.28 0.13 2.96
N LYS A 67 -7.73 -0.23 4.17
CA LYS A 67 -9.13 -0.58 4.45
C LYS A 67 -10.12 0.52 4.02
N TRP A 68 -9.68 1.79 4.03
CA TRP A 68 -10.53 2.91 3.63
C TRP A 68 -10.64 3.06 2.11
N ASP A 69 -9.73 2.49 1.31
CA ASP A 69 -9.83 2.57 -0.15
C ASP A 69 -11.00 1.71 -0.66
N GLU A 70 -11.23 0.53 -0.07
CA GLU A 70 -12.38 -0.32 -0.41
C GLU A 70 -13.74 0.37 -0.15
N ALA A 71 -13.77 1.31 0.80
CA ALA A 71 -14.99 2.04 1.14
C ALA A 71 -15.27 3.26 0.23
N PHE A 72 -14.27 3.76 -0.49
CA PHE A 72 -14.36 5.01 -1.28
C PHE A 72 -14.20 4.82 -2.79
N VAL A 73 -13.73 3.66 -3.27
CA VAL A 73 -13.45 3.38 -4.69
C VAL A 73 -14.58 2.56 -5.37
N LEU A 74 -15.82 2.67 -4.89
CA LEU A 74 -17.00 2.04 -5.53
C LEU A 74 -17.50 2.80 -6.75
#